data_AF-A0A967C2J4-F1
#
_entry.id   AF-A0A967C2J4-F1
#
_cell.length_a   1.000
_cell.length_b   1.000
_cell.length_c   1.000
_cell.angle_alpha   90.00
_cell.angle_beta   90.00
_cell.angle_gamma   90.00
#
_symmetry.space_group_name_H-M   'P 1'
#
loop_
_entity.id
_entity.type
_entity.pdbx_description
1 polymer ?
#
loop_
_entity_poly.entity_id
_entity_poly.type
_entity_poly.pdbx_seq_one_letter_code
_entity_poly.pdbx_strand_id
1 'polypeptide(L)' 'MADGALPLEATLASSAPVMSPVHRAPRREVQYYAALDLGTNNCRLLIGAPTPGGFRVVDSFSRI' A
#
# COMPACT_ATOMS: atom_id res chain seq x y z
N MET A 1 -30.83 12.04 -20.43
CA MET A 1 -30.20 11.41 -19.24
C MET A 1 -28.82 12.00 -19.10
N ALA A 2 -28.75 13.16 -18.47
CA ALA A 2 -27.52 13.73 -17.97
C ALA A 2 -27.33 13.21 -16.54
N ASP A 3 -26.13 12.72 -16.23
CA ASP A 3 -25.42 12.71 -14.95
C ASP A 3 -24.30 11.66 -15.08
N GLY A 4 -23.06 11.86 -14.70
CA GLY A 4 -22.47 12.92 -13.90
C GLY A 4 -21.03 12.54 -13.57
N ALA A 5 -20.27 13.55 -13.17
CA ALA A 5 -19.03 13.51 -12.40
C ALA A 5 -17.78 12.86 -13.03
N LEU A 6 -16.98 13.71 -13.68
CA LEU A 6 -15.54 13.71 -13.41
C LEU A 6 -15.30 14.38 -12.03
N PRO A 7 -14.29 13.93 -11.29
CA PRO A 7 -13.30 14.85 -10.72
C PRO A 7 -11.91 14.43 -11.25
N LEU A 8 -11.18 15.27 -11.98
CA LEU A 8 -10.45 16.45 -11.51
C LEU A 8 -9.65 16.14 -10.22
N GLU A 9 -8.54 15.40 -10.33
CA GLU A 9 -7.37 15.69 -9.50
C GLU A 9 -6.14 15.60 -10.40
N ALA A 10 -5.62 16.79 -10.69
CA ALA A 10 -4.46 17.04 -11.52
C ALA A 10 -3.22 16.38 -10.92
N THR A 11 -2.70 15.33 -11.56
CA THR A 11 -1.33 14.90 -11.29
C THR A 11 -0.38 15.86 -12.01
N LEU A 12 -0.03 16.95 -11.31
CA LEU A 12 1.10 17.81 -11.66
C LEU A 12 2.35 16.93 -11.80
N ALA A 13 2.84 16.82 -13.03
CA ALA A 13 4.08 16.14 -13.35
C ALA A 13 5.25 16.88 -12.70
N SER A 14 5.79 16.31 -11.61
CA SER A 14 7.07 16.74 -11.06
C SER A 14 8.19 16.13 -11.90
N SER A 15 8.89 16.97 -12.67
CA SER A 15 10.06 16.59 -13.45
C SER A 15 11.24 16.29 -12.51
N ALA A 16 11.49 15.02 -12.23
CA ALA A 16 12.70 14.54 -11.58
C ALA A 16 13.74 14.11 -12.66
N PRO A 17 15.06 14.23 -12.37
CA PRO A 17 16.10 14.07 -13.39
C PRO A 17 16.15 12.65 -13.93
N VAL A 18 16.24 12.52 -15.27
CA VAL A 18 16.45 11.23 -15.95
C VAL A 18 17.86 10.75 -15.67
N MET A 19 18.02 9.98 -14.60
CA MET A 19 19.20 9.15 -14.38
C MET A 19 18.91 7.82 -15.07
N SER A 20 19.68 7.50 -16.12
CA SER A 20 19.49 6.31 -16.95
C SER A 20 19.40 5.05 -16.08
N PRO A 21 18.31 4.26 -16.14
CA PRO A 21 18.19 3.09 -15.30
C PRO A 21 19.19 2.04 -15.79
N VAL A 22 20.22 1.80 -14.99
CA VAL A 22 20.88 0.48 -14.96
C VAL A 22 19.75 -0.53 -14.86
N HIS A 23 19.60 -1.40 -15.86
CA HIS A 23 18.54 -2.41 -15.91
C HIS A 23 18.72 -3.39 -14.74
N ARG A 24 18.26 -2.99 -13.56
CA ARG A 24 18.10 -3.85 -12.41
C ARG A 24 16.95 -4.76 -12.77
N ALA A 25 17.22 -6.07 -12.88
CA ALA A 25 16.16 -7.07 -13.04
C ALA A 25 15.02 -6.74 -12.06
N PRO A 26 13.75 -6.75 -12.51
CA PRO A 26 12.64 -6.32 -11.68
C PRO A 26 12.67 -7.19 -10.43
N ARG A 27 13.03 -6.60 -9.29
CA ARG A 27 12.76 -7.24 -8.01
C ARG A 27 11.26 -7.39 -7.99
N ARG A 28 10.77 -8.64 -7.91
CA ARG A 28 9.38 -8.87 -7.52
C ARG A 28 9.21 -8.20 -6.17
N GLU A 29 8.64 -7.01 -6.18
CA GLU A 29 8.21 -6.34 -4.97
C GLU A 29 7.13 -7.23 -4.36
N VAL A 30 7.50 -7.94 -3.29
CA VAL A 30 6.54 -8.70 -2.50
C VAL A 30 5.67 -7.65 -1.80
N GLN A 31 4.42 -7.54 -2.23
CA GLN A 31 3.47 -6.64 -1.57
C GLN A 31 3.01 -7.25 -0.25
N TYR A 32 3.07 -6.44 0.80
CA TYR A 32 2.51 -6.72 2.11
C TYR A 32 1.39 -5.75 2.41
N TYR A 33 0.45 -6.20 3.23
CA TYR A 33 -0.69 -5.43 3.69
C TYR A 33 -0.58 -5.25 5.19
N ALA A 34 -1.04 -4.11 5.70
CA ALA A 34 -1.09 -3.83 7.12
C ALA A 34 -2.54 -3.54 7.53
N ALA A 35 -2.97 -4.13 8.64
CA ALA A 35 -4.21 -3.78 9.30
C ALA A 35 -3.88 -3.18 10.66
N LEU A 36 -4.32 -1.94 10.88
CA LEU A 36 -4.14 -1.21 12.13
C LEU A 36 -5.50 -1.05 12.81
N ASP A 37 -5.59 -1.54 14.05
CA ASP A 37 -6.73 -1.38 14.93
C ASP A 37 -6.34 -0.46 16.10
N LEU A 38 -7.10 0.62 16.27
CA LEU A 38 -6.86 1.64 17.27
C LEU A 38 -8.03 1.66 18.26
N GLY A 39 -7.79 1.12 19.45
CA GLY A 39 -8.64 1.28 20.61
C GLY A 39 -8.15 2.42 21.52
N THR A 40 -8.93 2.72 22.56
CA THR A 40 -8.56 3.73 23.57
C THR A 40 -7.50 3.24 24.56
N ASN A 41 -7.29 1.94 24.67
CA ASN A 41 -6.36 1.29 25.61
C ASN A 41 -5.55 0.18 24.96
N ASN A 42 -5.65 0.01 23.64
CA ASN A 42 -4.89 -1.01 22.95
C ASN A 42 -4.72 -0.59 21.50
N CYS A 43 -3.53 -0.79 20.97
CA CYS A 43 -3.31 -0.76 19.52
C CYS A 43 -2.78 -2.10 19.04
N ARG A 44 -3.27 -2.53 17.87
CA ARG A 44 -2.87 -3.77 17.22
C ARG A 44 -2.50 -3.50 15.78
N LEU A 45 -1.37 -4.05 15.36
CA LEU A 45 -0.92 -4.02 13.97
C LEU A 45 -0.70 -5.46 13.51
N LEU A 46 -1.29 -5.82 12.38
CA LEU A 46 -1.05 -7.10 11.70
C LEU A 46 -0.43 -6.84 10.34
N ILE A 47 0.61 -7.57 9.99
CA ILE A 47 1.22 -7.57 8.66
C ILE A 47 0.84 -8.86 7.94
N GLY A 48 0.27 -8.74 6.74
CA GLY A 48 -0.24 -9.85 5.94
C GLY A 48 0.45 -9.96 4.57
N ALA A 49 0.81 -11.18 4.18
CA ALA A 49 1.19 -11.52 2.82
C ALA A 49 -0.04 -12.07 2.06
N PRO A 50 -0.30 -11.66 0.81
CA PRO A 50 -1.41 -12.18 0.02
C PRO A 50 -1.23 -13.66 -0.29
N THR A 51 -2.35 -14.36 -0.36
CA THR A 51 -2.49 -15.77 -0.76
C THR A 51 -3.70 -15.88 -1.70
N PRO A 52 -3.85 -16.98 -2.47
CA PRO A 52 -4.97 -17.12 -3.40
C PRO A 52 -6.38 -16.94 -2.80
N GLY A 53 -6.54 -17.17 -1.49
CA GLY A 53 -7.83 -17.08 -0.79
C GLY A 53 -7.89 -16.07 0.35
N GLY A 54 -6.89 -15.20 0.52
CA GLY A 54 -6.85 -14.25 1.64
C GLY A 54 -5.44 -13.82 2.02
N PHE A 55 -5.19 -13.60 3.31
CA PHE A 55 -3.90 -13.15 3.81
C PHE A 55 -3.33 -14.12 4.83
N ARG A 56 -2.02 -14.38 4.75
CA ARG A 56 -1.25 -15.03 5.81
C ARG A 56 -0.62 -13.95 6.67
N VAL A 57 -0.90 -13.93 7.97
CA VAL A 57 -0.23 -13.04 8.92
C VAL A 57 1.23 -13.46 9.04
N VAL A 58 2.14 -12.53 8.79
CA VAL A 58 3.60 -12.75 8.84
C VAL A 58 4.26 -12.04 10.01
N ASP A 59 3.61 -11.01 10.55
CA ASP A 59 4.03 -10.32 11.77
C ASP A 59 2.82 -9.73 12.48
N SER A 60 2.95 -9.52 13.79
CA SER A 60 1.91 -8.94 14.62
C SER A 60 2.50 -8.16 15.79
N PHE A 61 1.92 -7.01 16.07
CA PHE A 61 2.24 -6.19 17.23
C PHE A 61 0.97 -5.86 18.02
N SER A 62 1.07 -5.86 19.34
CA SER A 62 0.03 -5.34 20.23
C SER A 62 0.68 -4.61 21.40
N ARG A 63 0.09 -3.47 21.80
CA ARG A 63 0.46 -2.71 22.99
C ARG A 63 -0.79 -2.29 23.73
N ILE A 64 -0.73 -2.35 25.05
CA ILE A 64 -1.72 -1.79 25.98
C ILE A 64 -1.41 -0.30 26.17
#